data_AF-A0A967Z469-F1
#
_entry.id   AF-A0A967Z469-F1
#
_cell.length_a   1.000
_cell.length_b   1.000
_cell.length_c   1.000
_cell.angle_alpha   90.00
_cell.angle_beta   90.00
_cell.angle_gamma   90.00
#
_symmetry.space_group_name_H-M   'P 1'
#
loop_
_entity.id
_entity.type
_entity.pdbx_description
1 polymer ?
#
loop_
_entity_poly.entity_id
_entity_poly.type
_entity_poly.pdbx_seq_one_letter_code
_entity_poly.pdbx_strand_id
1 'polypeptide(L)'
;MTDIFIPRDKVEHQESAELNSLLKLFQKRLYRTALILTKSPHAARDLLQEVYLRARQEYQQLTPNTHFGLWLSQLLINIHLGRTERLSNC
;
A
#
# COMPACT_ATOMS: atom_id res chain seq x y z
N MET A 1 -7.81 13.24 9.29
CA MET A 1 -7.56 12.92 7.87
C MET A 1 -6.09 13.20 7.64
N THR A 2 -5.23 12.18 7.74
CA THR A 2 -3.77 12.38 7.76
C THR A 2 -3.29 12.60 6.34
N ASP A 3 -3.23 13.87 5.94
CA ASP A 3 -2.73 14.28 4.64
C ASP A 3 -1.20 14.35 4.70
N ILE A 4 -0.58 13.18 4.51
CA ILE A 4 0.87 13.11 4.40
C ILE A 4 1.24 13.45 2.97
N PHE A 5 1.68 14.69 2.79
CA PHE A 5 2.27 15.18 1.55
C PHE A 5 3.74 14.74 1.48
N ILE A 6 4.14 14.10 0.38
CA ILE A 6 5.53 13.66 0.17
C ILE A 6 6.28 14.81 -0.52
N PRO A 7 7.24 15.49 0.15
CA PRO A 7 7.98 16.60 -0.43
C PRO A 7 9.01 16.13 -1.48
N ARG A 8 9.30 17.04 -2.43
CA ARG A 8 9.89 16.83 -3.77
C ARG A 8 11.38 16.48 -3.83
N ASP A 9 12.12 16.58 -2.74
CA ASP A 9 13.58 16.59 -2.79
C ASP A 9 14.11 15.54 -1.82
N LYS A 10 14.79 14.51 -2.34
CA LYS A 10 15.96 13.82 -1.77
C LYS A 10 16.27 12.56 -2.59
N VAL A 11 17.18 12.77 -3.54
CA VAL A 11 17.86 11.73 -4.32
C VAL A 11 18.63 10.78 -3.39
N GLU A 12 18.28 9.51 -3.51
CA GLU A 12 19.06 8.28 -3.27
C GLU A 12 19.59 7.98 -1.83
N HIS A 13 19.21 6.79 -1.34
CA HIS A 13 19.73 6.01 -0.19
C HIS A 13 18.91 6.05 1.13
N GLN A 14 18.22 7.14 1.50
CA GLN A 14 17.49 7.22 2.79
C GLN A 14 15.95 7.05 2.71
N GLU A 15 15.37 6.90 1.50
CA GLU A 15 13.91 6.80 1.31
C GLU A 15 13.29 5.54 1.94
N SER A 16 14.03 4.43 1.98
CA SER A 16 13.50 3.17 2.49
C SER A 16 13.11 3.27 3.97
N ALA A 17 13.83 4.05 4.77
CA ALA A 17 13.55 4.24 6.20
C ALA A 17 12.31 5.11 6.43
N GLU A 18 12.20 6.24 5.72
CA GLU A 18 11.04 7.13 5.80
C GLU A 18 9.78 6.43 5.29
N LEU A 19 9.86 5.75 4.15
CA LEU A 19 8.77 4.93 3.62
C LEU A 19 8.32 3.87 4.63
N ASN A 20 9.26 3.18 5.28
CA ASN A 20 8.93 2.19 6.32
C ASN A 20 8.19 2.82 7.50
N SER A 21 8.59 4.02 7.94
CA SER A 21 7.90 4.76 8.99
C SER A 21 6.48 5.14 8.57
N LEU A 22 6.31 5.64 7.34
CA LEU A 22 4.99 5.96 6.78
C LEU A 22 4.10 4.72 6.67
N LEU A 23 4.61 3.62 6.14
CA LEU A 23 3.88 2.36 6.03
C LEU A 23 3.44 1.85 7.41
N LYS A 24 4.29 1.95 8.44
CA LYS A 24 3.92 1.60 9.82
C LYS A 24 2.77 2.44 10.37
N LEU A 25 2.71 3.73 10.03
CA LEU A 25 1.60 4.60 10.44
C LEU A 25 0.27 4.14 9.83
N PHE A 26 0.28 3.75 8.56
CA PHE A 26 -0.93 3.28 7.86
C PHE A 26 -1.22 1.79 8.05
N GLN A 27 -0.27 1.00 8.56
CA GLN A 27 -0.36 -0.45 8.73
C GLN A 27 -1.65 -0.89 9.43
N LYS A 28 -1.96 -0.30 10.58
CA LYS A 28 -3.16 -0.66 11.36
C LYS A 28 -4.46 -0.38 10.61
N ARG A 29 -4.49 0.71 9.84
CA ARG A 29 -5.66 1.11 9.05
C ARG A 29 -5.83 0.18 7.85
N LEU A 30 -4.76 -0.06 7.10
CA LEU A 30 -4.78 -0.96 5.95
C LEU A 30 -5.12 -2.39 6.36
N TYR A 31 -4.59 -2.87 7.48
CA TYR A 31 -4.91 -4.21 7.99
C TYR A 31 -6.41 -4.36 8.29
N ARG A 32 -7.03 -3.36 8.92
CA ARG A 32 -8.48 -3.36 9.16
C ARG A 32 -9.27 -3.41 7.86
N THR A 33 -8.89 -2.60 6.87
CA THR A 33 -9.52 -2.61 5.55
C THR A 33 -9.36 -3.95 4.83
N ALA A 34 -8.15 -4.52 4.81
CA ALA A 34 -7.86 -5.83 4.25
C ALA A 34 -8.67 -6.95 4.93
N LEU A 35 -8.84 -6.86 6.25
CA LEU A 35 -9.61 -7.83 7.03
C LEU A 35 -11.10 -7.80 6.70
N ILE A 36 -11.66 -6.61 6.46
CA ILE A 36 -13.06 -6.46 6.01
C ILE A 36 -13.25 -7.07 4.61
N LEU A 37 -12.29 -6.86 3.71
CA LEU A 37 -12.36 -7.36 2.32
C LEU A 37 -12.19 -8.88 2.24
N THR A 38 -11.15 -9.41 2.89
CA THR A 38 -10.78 -10.83 2.79
C THR A 38 -11.52 -11.73 3.76
N LYS A 39 -12.09 -11.18 4.85
CA LYS A 39 -12.72 -11.91 5.96
C LYS A 39 -11.84 -12.98 6.61
N SER A 40 -10.54 -13.00 6.33
CA SER A 40 -9.57 -13.96 6.86
C SER A 40 -8.31 -13.25 7.33
N PRO A 41 -7.85 -13.44 8.58
CA PRO A 41 -6.65 -12.79 9.10
C PRO A 41 -5.37 -13.28 8.41
N HIS A 42 -5.38 -14.47 7.81
CA HIS A 42 -4.24 -14.98 7.05
C HIS A 42 -4.15 -14.27 5.69
N ALA A 43 -5.26 -14.25 4.94
CA ALA A 43 -5.35 -13.57 3.65
C ALA A 43 -5.13 -12.06 3.77
N ALA A 44 -5.61 -11.43 4.86
CA ALA A 44 -5.37 -10.01 5.12
C ALA A 44 -3.89 -9.68 5.32
N ARG A 45 -3.13 -10.52 6.04
CA ARG A 45 -1.68 -10.35 6.23
C ARG A 45 -0.93 -10.50 4.92
N ASP A 46 -1.31 -11.50 4.14
CA ASP A 46 -0.71 -11.78 2.84
C ASP A 46 -0.95 -10.63 1.85
N LEU A 47 -2.19 -10.14 1.76
CA LEU A 47 -2.54 -8.97 0.95
C LEU A 47 -1.74 -7.72 1.39
N LEU A 48 -1.62 -7.49 2.69
CA LEU A 48 -0.90 -6.34 3.23
C LEU A 48 0.61 -6.41 2.93
N GLN A 49 1.19 -7.61 2.95
CA GLN A 49 2.58 -7.81 2.57
C GLN A 49 2.81 -7.50 1.09
N GLU A 50 1.93 -7.96 0.21
CA GLU A 50 2.02 -7.67 -1.22
C GLU A 50 1.83 -6.17 -1.52
N VAL A 51 0.90 -5.50 -0.82
CA VAL A 51 0.75 -4.04 -0.87
C VAL A 51 2.06 -3.33 -0.52
N TYR A 52 2.79 -3.78 0.49
CA TYR A 52 4.07 -3.16 0.86
C TYR A 52 5.17 -3.36 -0.17
N LEU A 53 5.27 -4.56 -0.75
CA LEU A 53 6.26 -4.84 -1.80
C LEU A 53 5.99 -3.94 -3.01
N ARG A 54 4.73 -3.91 -3.46
CA ARG A 54 4.30 -3.10 -4.59
C ARG A 54 4.40 -1.60 -4.30
N ALA A 55 4.11 -1.20 -3.07
CA ALA A 55 4.26 0.18 -2.65
C ALA A 55 5.72 0.61 -2.77
N ARG A 56 6.69 -0.19 -2.32
CA ARG A 56 8.13 0.13 -2.46
C ARG A 56 8.58 0.25 -3.91
N GLN A 57 8.07 -0.61 -4.80
CA GLN A 57 8.42 -0.59 -6.22
C GLN A 57 7.88 0.67 -6.92
N GLU A 58 6.61 0.98 -6.66
CA GLU A 58 5.93 2.11 -7.30
C GLU A 58 6.24 3.45 -6.61
N TYR A 59 6.75 3.43 -5.38
CA TYR A 59 7.11 4.65 -4.62
C TYR A 59 8.14 5.50 -5.37
N GLN A 60 9.10 4.86 -6.04
CA GLN A 60 10.12 5.55 -6.83
C GLN A 60 9.53 6.27 -8.07
N GLN A 61 8.36 5.84 -8.53
CA GLN A 61 7.68 6.37 -9.71
C GLN A 61 6.51 7.29 -9.33
N LEU A 62 6.21 7.43 -8.03
CA LEU A 62 5.09 8.25 -7.57
C LEU A 62 5.33 9.72 -7.90
N THR A 63 4.33 10.33 -8.52
CA THR A 63 4.34 11.77 -8.77
C THR A 63 4.20 12.54 -7.45
N PRO A 64 5.00 13.61 -7.25
CA PRO A 64 4.79 14.51 -6.12
C PRO A 64 3.39 15.14 -6.20
N ASN A 65 2.72 15.32 -5.06
CA ASN A 65 1.32 15.77 -4.90
C ASN A 65 0.23 14.66 -4.88
N THR A 66 0.60 13.38 -4.78
CA THR A 66 -0.38 12.29 -4.56
C THR A 66 -0.64 12.06 -3.07
N HIS A 67 -1.91 12.00 -2.67
CA HIS A 67 -2.28 11.62 -1.29
C HIS A 67 -1.94 10.16 -1.00
N PHE A 68 -0.90 9.94 -0.19
CA PHE A 68 -0.36 8.60 0.08
C PHE A 68 -1.42 7.63 0.63
N GLY A 69 -2.32 8.10 1.50
CA GLY A 69 -3.38 7.26 2.06
C GLY A 69 -4.43 6.79 1.04
N LEU A 70 -4.80 7.65 0.09
CA LEU A 70 -5.72 7.31 -1.00
C LEU A 70 -5.05 6.33 -1.97
N TRP A 71 -3.81 6.63 -2.36
CA TRP A 71 -3.03 5.77 -3.23
C TRP A 71 -2.82 4.36 -2.66
N LEU A 72 -2.47 4.23 -1.37
CA LEU A 72 -2.34 2.92 -0.71
C LEU A 72 -3.65 2.13 -0.72
N SER A 73 -4.77 2.82 -0.52
CA SER A 73 -6.09 2.18 -0.52
C SER A 73 -6.46 1.71 -1.93
N GLN A 74 -6.17 2.51 -2.96
CA GLN A 74 -6.34 2.13 -4.36
C GLN A 74 -5.46 0.94 -4.73
N LEU A 75 -4.18 0.95 -4.32
CA LEU A 75 -3.24 -0.13 -4.56
C LEU A 75 -3.71 -1.45 -3.93
N LEU A 76 -4.22 -1.38 -2.70
CA LEU A 76 -4.78 -2.54 -1.99
C LEU A 76 -5.98 -3.14 -2.73
N ILE A 77 -6.89 -2.31 -3.24
CA ILE A 77 -8.03 -2.76 -4.03
C ILE A 77 -7.56 -3.37 -5.36
N ASN A 78 -6.62 -2.72 -6.07
CA ASN A 78 -6.08 -3.22 -7.33
C ASN A 78 -5.46 -4.61 -7.17
N ILE A 79 -4.68 -4.85 -6.11
CA ILE A 79 -4.10 -6.17 -5.82
C ILE A 79 -5.19 -7.20 -5.51
N HIS A 80 -6.19 -6.81 -4.70
CA HIS A 80 -7.28 -7.71 -4.33
C HIS A 80 -8.14 -8.13 -5.54
N LEU A 81 -8.46 -7.18 -6.42
CA LEU A 81 -9.16 -7.45 -7.67
C LEU A 81 -8.36 -8.41 -8.55
N GLY A 82 -7.07 -8.13 -8.79
CA GLY A 82 -6.21 -9.02 -9.59
C GLY A 82 -6.10 -10.44 -9.03
N ARG A 83 -6.12 -10.62 -7.70
CA ARG A 83 -6.18 -11.96 -7.07
C ARG A 83 -7.51 -12.67 -7.34
N THR A 84 -8.61 -11.92 -7.35
CA THR A 84 -9.95 -12.47 -7.59
C THR A 84 -10.13 -12.87 -9.05
N GLU A 85 -9.68 -12.03 -9.99
CA GLU A 85 -9.75 -12.29 -11.43
C GLU A 85 -8.98 -13.55 -11.86
N ARG A 86 -7.85 -13.85 -11.19
CA ARG A 86 -7.09 -15.09 -11.44
C ARG A 86 -7.83 -16.35 -11.03
N LEU A 87 -8.72 -16.28 -10.04
CA LEU A 87 -9.50 -17.41 -9.57
C LEU A 87 -10.75 -17.65 -10.44
N SER A 88 -11.26 -16.61 -11.10
CA SER A 88 -12.46 -16.69 -11.95
C SER A 88 -12.19 -17.17 -13.38
N ASN A 89 -10.93 -17.14 -13.84
CA ASN A 89 -10.53 -17.55 -15.18
C ASN A 89 -9.93 -18.98 -15.24
N CYS A 90 -10.15 -19.78 -14.20
CA CYS A 90 -9.84 -21.22 -14.17
C CYS A 90 -11.12 -22.05 -14.25
#